data_AF-A0A6M4MEM2-F1
#
_entry.id   AF-A0A6M4MEM2-F1
#
_cell.length_a   1.000
_cell.length_b   1.000
_cell.length_c   1.000
_cell.angle_alpha   90.00
_cell.angle_beta   90.00
_cell.angle_gamma   90.00
#
_symmetry.space_group_name_H-M   'P 1'
#
loop_
_entity.id
_entity.type
_entity.pdbx_description
1 polymer ?
#
loop_
_entity_poly.entity_id
_entity_poly.type
_entity_poly.pdbx_seq_one_letter_code
_entity_poly.pdbx_strand_id
1 'polypeptide(L)'
;MKDSHNLSYAPSKIFRVASLTLMSAMLLTACGGGGSSNSDVPQTPDDDGTNVGTPQPTAFKLTTQNTAISLSENTSTDLSVSFTGANGDVSATVEESLPSALSVSISDISANGAMINIAVPELENDGSDEIVVTFTDSAGQTDSYTIGTSLVNSSGEKALANYEIAAWGAGTFINLESERELFKRLKKILKMKGVPTANIPVFPVNLNLTTRADLINFSNARSEVVNSYLDSTITETEVRAKTDDILALSGDFVIPVNSVLEELVSLASGTVPELPLGVVSLDKESGLLLSQFIGNAQMGAYSTEWVWTFNNEYQFMAQLTQSSASCQAAE
;
A
#
# COMPACT_ATOMS: atom_id res chain seq x y z
N MET A 1 17.80 -11.74 -44.70
CA MET A 1 18.02 -12.08 -43.27
C MET A 1 17.43 -10.89 -42.50
N LYS A 2 16.13 -10.80 -42.20
CA LYS A 2 15.26 -11.59 -41.30
C LYS A 2 15.92 -11.86 -39.95
N ASP A 3 15.95 -10.84 -39.10
CA ASP A 3 15.99 -11.00 -37.65
C ASP A 3 14.69 -10.43 -37.08
N SER A 4 13.85 -11.35 -36.63
CA SER A 4 12.58 -11.12 -35.95
C SER A 4 12.79 -11.27 -34.46
N HIS A 5 12.93 -10.16 -33.74
CA HIS A 5 12.79 -10.18 -32.28
C HIS A 5 11.31 -10.02 -31.93
N ASN A 6 10.68 -11.17 -31.80
CA ASN A 6 9.31 -11.34 -31.32
C ASN A 6 9.38 -11.36 -29.78
N LEU A 7 9.26 -10.20 -29.14
CA LEU A 7 9.09 -10.12 -27.68
C LEU A 7 7.59 -10.09 -27.38
N SER A 8 6.96 -11.24 -27.52
CA SER A 8 5.67 -11.53 -26.92
C SER A 8 5.90 -11.85 -25.44
N TYR A 9 5.89 -10.84 -24.57
CA TYR A 9 5.78 -11.04 -23.13
C TYR A 9 4.36 -10.67 -22.71
N ALA A 10 3.54 -11.70 -22.47
CA ALA A 10 2.28 -11.55 -21.78
C ALA A 10 2.54 -11.13 -20.33
N PRO A 11 1.72 -10.25 -19.71
CA PRO A 11 1.87 -9.92 -18.31
C PRO A 11 1.44 -11.14 -17.48
N SER A 12 2.43 -11.91 -17.02
CA SER A 12 2.19 -12.93 -16.01
C SER A 12 1.86 -12.21 -14.70
N LYS A 13 0.59 -12.32 -14.30
CA LYS A 13 0.07 -12.28 -12.93
C LYS A 13 0.98 -11.57 -11.93
N ILE A 14 0.63 -10.33 -11.58
CA ILE A 14 1.18 -9.60 -10.45
C ILE A 14 1.16 -10.54 -9.24
N PHE A 15 2.32 -11.06 -8.90
CA PHE A 15 2.51 -11.94 -7.76
C PHE A 15 2.26 -11.11 -6.51
N ARG A 16 1.29 -11.54 -5.70
CA ARG A 16 1.25 -11.20 -4.27
C ARG A 16 2.58 -11.63 -3.66
N VAL A 17 3.50 -10.69 -3.49
CA VAL A 17 4.63 -10.90 -2.59
C VAL A 17 4.13 -10.53 -1.20
N ALA A 18 3.53 -11.51 -0.53
CA ALA A 18 3.42 -11.48 0.92
C ALA A 18 4.84 -11.59 1.48
N SER A 19 5.49 -10.46 1.73
CA SER A 19 6.80 -10.43 2.37
C SER A 19 6.59 -10.50 3.89
N LEU A 20 6.37 -11.71 4.39
CA LEU A 20 6.38 -12.02 5.80
C LEU A 20 7.82 -11.97 6.30
N THR A 21 8.31 -10.78 6.65
CA THR A 21 9.64 -10.61 7.24
C THR A 21 9.58 -11.00 8.72
N LEU A 22 9.72 -12.30 8.98
CA LEU A 22 9.87 -12.83 10.34
C LEU A 22 11.26 -12.41 10.87
N MET A 23 11.35 -11.29 11.58
CA MET A 23 12.57 -10.92 12.31
C MET A 23 12.67 -11.79 13.56
N SER A 24 13.50 -12.84 13.47
CA SER A 24 13.89 -13.67 14.60
C SER A 24 14.68 -12.84 15.62
N ALA A 25 14.07 -12.52 16.75
CA ALA A 25 14.77 -12.00 17.93
C ALA A 25 15.63 -13.12 18.55
N MET A 26 16.95 -13.03 18.35
CA MET A 26 17.92 -13.85 19.08
C MET A 26 18.04 -13.35 20.52
N LEU A 27 17.40 -14.06 21.46
CA LEU A 27 17.64 -13.88 22.89
C LEU A 27 18.95 -14.58 23.29
N LEU A 28 20.00 -13.79 23.51
CA LEU A 28 21.20 -14.23 24.23
C LEU A 28 20.94 -14.11 25.73
N THR A 29 20.55 -15.20 26.38
CA THR A 29 20.55 -15.28 27.85
C THR A 29 21.98 -15.45 28.36
N ALA A 30 22.52 -14.39 28.94
CA ALA A 30 23.72 -14.44 29.76
C ALA A 30 23.38 -15.08 31.13
N CYS A 31 23.76 -16.34 31.31
CA CYS A 31 23.80 -16.99 32.62
C CYS A 31 25.18 -16.71 33.23
N GLY A 32 25.23 -15.78 34.19
CA GLY A 32 26.41 -15.49 34.99
C GLY A 32 26.20 -15.90 36.44
N GLY A 33 27.25 -16.47 37.05
CA GLY A 33 27.46 -16.39 38.50
C GLY A 33 27.55 -17.72 39.23
N GLY A 34 28.78 -18.21 39.42
CA GLY A 34 29.11 -19.31 40.33
C GLY A 34 29.33 -18.86 41.78
N GLY A 35 29.47 -19.83 42.67
CA GLY A 35 29.91 -19.60 44.05
C GLY A 35 29.64 -20.78 44.98
N SER A 36 30.47 -21.82 44.91
CA SER A 36 30.55 -22.87 45.93
C SER A 36 31.65 -22.51 46.93
N SER A 37 31.32 -22.45 48.21
CA SER A 37 32.30 -22.58 49.29
C SER A 37 31.61 -23.16 50.53
N ASN A 38 32.05 -24.38 50.84
CA ASN A 38 31.68 -25.19 51.99
C ASN A 38 32.38 -24.64 53.24
N SER A 39 31.68 -24.55 54.37
CA SER A 39 32.30 -24.56 55.70
C SER A 39 31.29 -25.06 56.72
N ASP A 40 31.38 -26.36 57.00
CA ASP A 40 30.76 -27.02 58.15
C ASP A 40 31.34 -26.49 59.46
N VAL A 41 30.48 -26.10 60.39
CA VAL A 41 30.69 -26.29 61.83
C VAL A 41 29.34 -26.62 62.48
N PRO A 42 29.23 -27.70 63.29
CA PRO A 42 27.99 -28.15 63.92
C PRO A 42 27.78 -27.62 65.35
N GLN A 43 26.51 -27.63 65.81
CA GLN A 43 25.92 -27.54 67.19
C GLN A 43 24.80 -26.48 67.21
N THR A 44 23.61 -26.62 67.83
CA THR A 44 22.98 -27.57 68.79
C THR A 44 21.46 -27.32 68.71
N PRO A 45 20.57 -28.25 69.12
CA PRO A 45 19.12 -28.09 69.05
C PRO A 45 18.55 -27.43 70.32
N ASP A 46 17.71 -26.40 70.15
CA ASP A 46 16.76 -25.80 71.12
C ASP A 46 16.05 -24.67 70.34
N ASP A 47 14.81 -24.24 70.58
CA ASP A 47 13.61 -24.72 71.24
C ASP A 47 12.48 -23.81 70.70
N ASP A 48 11.25 -24.28 70.89
CA ASP A 48 9.94 -23.69 70.61
C ASP A 48 9.85 -22.18 70.31
N GLY A 49 9.35 -21.86 69.12
CA GLY A 49 9.08 -20.48 68.69
C GLY A 49 8.29 -20.45 67.40
N THR A 50 6.98 -20.61 67.50
CA THR A 50 6.04 -20.28 66.41
C THR A 50 6.11 -18.79 66.10
N ASN A 51 7.13 -18.38 65.36
CA ASN A 51 7.06 -17.21 64.50
C ASN A 51 6.03 -17.56 63.43
N VAL A 52 4.77 -17.18 63.68
CA VAL A 52 3.80 -16.96 62.61
C VAL A 52 4.37 -15.77 61.82
N GLY A 53 5.29 -16.08 60.91
CA GLY A 53 5.85 -15.10 60.00
C GLY A 53 4.67 -14.43 59.32
N THR A 54 4.56 -13.11 59.48
CA THR A 54 3.70 -12.29 58.63
C THR A 54 3.91 -12.77 57.20
N PRO A 55 2.85 -13.16 56.47
CA PRO A 55 3.00 -13.63 55.10
C PRO A 55 3.84 -12.61 54.35
N GLN A 56 4.95 -13.06 53.78
CA GLN A 56 5.85 -12.22 53.01
C GLN A 56 5.00 -11.47 51.96
N PRO A 57 5.12 -10.13 51.85
CA PRO A 57 4.40 -9.39 50.82
C PRO A 57 4.63 -10.08 49.48
N THR A 58 3.54 -10.48 48.82
CA THR A 58 3.66 -11.07 47.49
C THR A 58 4.12 -9.93 46.59
N ALA A 59 5.26 -10.09 45.91
CA ALA A 59 5.79 -9.05 45.05
C ALA A 59 4.74 -8.71 43.96
N PHE A 60 4.50 -7.42 43.74
CA PHE A 60 3.65 -6.99 42.63
C PHE A 60 4.31 -7.41 41.31
N LYS A 61 3.57 -8.14 40.49
CA LYS A 61 4.11 -8.72 39.27
C LYS A 61 3.07 -8.80 38.17
N LEU A 62 3.45 -8.38 36.97
CA LEU A 62 2.71 -8.66 35.74
C LEU A 62 2.85 -10.14 35.36
N THR A 63 1.73 -10.77 35.03
CA THR A 63 1.71 -12.15 34.54
C THR A 63 1.59 -12.25 33.02
N THR A 64 1.28 -11.15 32.34
CA THR A 64 1.23 -11.06 30.89
C THR A 64 2.65 -11.03 30.30
N GLN A 65 2.87 -11.78 29.21
CA GLN A 65 4.18 -11.81 28.53
C GLN A 65 4.27 -10.76 27.42
N ASN A 66 5.47 -10.20 27.26
CA ASN A 66 5.80 -9.27 26.19
C ASN A 66 5.34 -9.85 24.84
N THR A 67 4.60 -9.05 24.08
CA THR A 67 4.01 -9.48 22.81
C THR A 67 4.41 -8.49 21.73
N ALA A 68 4.94 -9.02 20.61
CA ALA A 68 5.06 -8.26 19.39
C ALA A 68 3.71 -8.30 18.65
N ILE A 69 3.18 -7.14 18.30
CA ILE A 69 1.89 -7.01 17.60
C ILE A 69 2.08 -6.26 16.28
N SER A 70 1.32 -6.65 15.27
CA SER A 70 1.22 -5.90 14.02
C SER A 70 -0.10 -5.12 14.01
N LEU A 71 -0.02 -3.82 13.76
CA LEU A 71 -1.16 -2.91 13.82
C LEU A 71 -1.24 -2.14 12.50
N SER A 72 -2.40 -2.19 11.85
CA SER A 72 -2.67 -1.39 10.67
C SER A 72 -3.06 0.04 11.07
N GLU A 73 -2.72 1.00 10.24
CA GLU A 73 -3.19 2.38 10.39
C GLU A 73 -4.72 2.49 10.52
N ASN A 74 -5.20 3.58 11.12
CA ASN A 74 -6.62 3.84 11.39
C ASN A 74 -7.35 2.70 12.11
N THR A 75 -6.63 1.87 12.86
CA THR A 75 -7.21 0.82 13.70
C THR A 75 -6.91 1.05 15.16
N SER A 76 -7.62 0.29 16.00
CA SER A 76 -7.37 0.25 17.43
C SER A 76 -7.43 -1.19 17.91
N THR A 77 -6.60 -1.52 18.88
CA THR A 77 -6.49 -2.86 19.47
C THR A 77 -6.46 -2.77 20.99
N ASP A 78 -7.22 -3.65 21.62
CA ASP A 78 -7.25 -3.82 23.06
C ASP A 78 -6.36 -4.99 23.51
N LEU A 79 -5.53 -4.74 24.51
CA LEU A 79 -4.67 -5.73 25.14
C LEU A 79 -5.03 -5.82 26.62
N SER A 80 -5.36 -7.03 27.07
CA SER A 80 -5.59 -7.29 28.50
C SER A 80 -4.28 -7.62 29.19
N VAL A 81 -4.03 -6.94 30.31
CA VAL A 81 -2.92 -7.27 31.22
C VAL A 81 -3.46 -7.75 32.55
N SER A 82 -2.75 -8.70 33.17
CA SER A 82 -3.10 -9.25 34.47
C SER A 82 -1.97 -9.11 35.48
N PHE A 83 -2.36 -8.89 36.73
CA PHE A 83 -1.45 -8.67 37.85
C PHE A 83 -1.57 -9.77 38.91
N THR A 84 -0.50 -9.94 39.68
CA THR A 84 -0.51 -10.72 40.93
C THR A 84 0.22 -9.93 42.01
N GLY A 85 -0.17 -10.12 43.28
CA GLY A 85 0.49 -9.46 44.42
C GLY A 85 0.26 -7.96 44.54
N ALA A 86 -0.75 -7.40 43.88
CA ALA A 86 -1.09 -5.99 43.99
C ALA A 86 -1.59 -5.64 45.39
N ASN A 87 -0.98 -4.64 46.01
CA ASN A 87 -1.48 -4.05 47.26
C ASN A 87 -2.35 -2.83 46.94
N GLY A 88 -3.67 -2.93 47.19
CA GLY A 88 -4.60 -1.83 47.01
C GLY A 88 -4.81 -1.44 45.54
N ASP A 89 -5.05 -0.15 45.30
CA ASP A 89 -5.28 0.39 43.97
C ASP A 89 -4.00 0.36 43.12
N VAL A 90 -4.17 0.15 41.81
CA VAL A 90 -3.09 0.16 40.82
C VAL A 90 -3.23 1.41 39.95
N SER A 91 -2.11 2.00 39.58
CA SER A 91 -2.00 3.11 38.62
C SER A 91 -1.06 2.72 37.47
N ALA A 92 -1.15 3.44 36.35
CA ALA A 92 -0.35 3.14 35.18
C ALA A 92 0.21 4.42 34.53
N THR A 93 1.43 4.31 34.00
CA THR A 93 2.10 5.34 33.21
C THR A 93 2.57 4.74 31.88
N VAL A 94 2.50 5.50 30.80
CA VAL A 94 2.95 5.09 29.47
C VAL A 94 4.17 5.91 29.09
N GLU A 95 5.22 5.22 28.67
CA GLU A 95 6.37 5.78 27.98
C GLU A 95 6.38 5.26 26.54
N GLU A 96 6.45 6.18 25.58
CA GLU A 96 6.47 5.87 24.14
C GLU A 96 7.84 6.17 23.55
N SER A 97 8.35 5.24 22.75
CA SER A 97 9.70 5.28 22.18
C SER A 97 9.75 5.89 20.77
N LEU A 98 8.83 6.78 20.37
CA LEU A 98 8.75 7.36 19.01
C LEU A 98 8.55 6.31 17.88
N PRO A 99 7.84 6.63 16.79
CA PRO A 99 7.37 7.96 16.40
C PRO A 99 6.01 8.32 17.01
N SER A 100 5.86 9.61 17.31
CA SER A 100 4.83 10.33 18.07
C SER A 100 3.38 10.25 17.57
N ALA A 101 2.96 9.12 17.00
CA ALA A 101 1.70 8.98 16.29
C ALA A 101 0.70 8.08 17.02
N LEU A 102 1.17 7.12 17.82
CA LEU A 102 0.29 6.21 18.55
C LEU A 102 -0.46 6.95 19.65
N SER A 103 -1.73 6.59 19.86
CA SER A 103 -2.45 6.99 21.05
C SER A 103 -2.66 5.78 21.94
N VAL A 104 -2.05 5.80 23.11
CA VAL A 104 -2.20 4.74 24.11
C VAL A 104 -3.10 5.24 25.24
N SER A 105 -4.11 4.47 25.59
CA SER A 105 -4.95 4.73 26.76
C SER A 105 -5.10 3.47 27.60
N ILE A 106 -5.28 3.67 28.91
CA ILE A 106 -5.41 2.57 29.86
C ILE A 106 -6.73 2.74 30.59
N SER A 107 -7.50 1.66 30.66
CA SER A 107 -8.81 1.60 31.27
C SER A 107 -8.96 0.35 32.13
N ASP A 108 -10.07 0.27 32.86
CA ASP A 108 -10.45 -0.88 33.69
C ASP A 108 -9.35 -1.35 34.65
N ILE A 109 -8.56 -0.40 35.18
CA ILE A 109 -7.47 -0.69 36.10
C ILE A 109 -8.05 -1.19 37.43
N SER A 110 -7.58 -2.36 37.85
CA SER A 110 -7.93 -3.01 39.11
C SER A 110 -6.72 -3.72 39.69
N ALA A 111 -6.85 -4.25 40.91
CA ALA A 111 -5.82 -5.10 41.53
C ALA A 111 -5.52 -6.39 40.74
N ASN A 112 -6.39 -6.80 39.80
CA ASN A 112 -6.24 -8.03 39.03
C ASN A 112 -5.74 -7.81 37.61
N GLY A 113 -5.82 -6.59 37.09
CA GLY A 113 -5.48 -6.32 35.69
C GLY A 113 -5.96 -4.95 35.20
N ALA A 114 -5.67 -4.68 33.94
CA ALA A 114 -6.08 -3.48 33.20
C ALA A 114 -6.27 -3.80 31.72
N MET A 115 -6.90 -2.86 31.00
CA MET A 115 -7.03 -2.89 29.54
C MET A 115 -6.18 -1.76 28.95
N ILE A 116 -5.29 -2.10 28.02
CA ILE A 116 -4.49 -1.16 27.25
C ILE A 116 -5.11 -1.06 25.86
N ASN A 117 -5.57 0.11 25.49
CA ASN A 117 -6.03 0.41 24.14
C ASN A 117 -4.93 1.16 23.39
N ILE A 118 -4.55 0.65 22.23
CA ILE A 118 -3.59 1.29 21.32
C ILE A 118 -4.37 1.65 20.06
N ALA A 119 -4.36 2.92 19.67
CA ALA A 119 -4.87 3.35 18.37
C ALA A 119 -3.73 3.86 17.48
N VAL A 120 -3.78 3.44 16.22
CA VAL A 120 -2.83 3.84 15.19
C VAL A 120 -3.51 4.88 14.30
N PRO A 121 -2.91 6.06 14.08
CA PRO A 121 -3.46 7.05 13.16
C PRO A 121 -3.19 6.62 11.70
N GLU A 122 -3.53 7.48 10.75
CA GLU A 122 -2.99 7.40 9.38
C GLU A 122 -1.47 7.42 9.43
N LEU A 123 -0.85 6.56 8.62
CA LEU A 123 0.61 6.48 8.51
C LEU A 123 1.03 6.96 7.13
N GLU A 124 2.20 7.60 7.03
CA GLU A 124 2.80 7.92 5.73
C GLU A 124 3.77 6.83 5.26
N ASN A 125 4.24 5.97 6.17
CA ASN A 125 5.16 4.86 5.92
C ASN A 125 4.90 3.74 6.94
N ASP A 126 5.36 2.53 6.62
CA ASP A 126 5.50 1.47 7.62
C ASP A 126 6.46 1.90 8.71
N GLY A 127 6.30 1.34 9.91
CA GLY A 127 7.13 1.70 11.05
C GLY A 127 7.17 0.63 12.12
N SER A 128 7.93 0.92 13.17
CA SER A 128 7.89 0.15 14.41
C SER A 128 8.06 1.08 15.59
N ASP A 129 7.43 0.74 16.70
CA ASP A 129 7.52 1.47 17.96
C ASP A 129 7.57 0.49 19.12
N GLU A 130 8.08 0.95 20.26
CA GLU A 130 8.07 0.25 21.53
C GLU A 130 7.27 1.06 22.55
N ILE A 131 6.21 0.45 23.07
CA ILE A 131 5.38 1.03 24.13
C ILE A 131 5.77 0.36 25.44
N VAL A 132 6.18 1.16 26.42
CA VAL A 132 6.46 0.70 27.77
C VAL A 132 5.36 1.19 28.70
N VAL A 133 4.62 0.27 29.30
CA VAL A 133 3.59 0.58 30.28
C VAL A 133 4.04 0.13 31.65
N THR A 134 4.22 1.08 32.57
CA THR A 134 4.60 0.79 33.96
C THR A 134 3.38 0.84 34.86
N PHE A 135 3.13 -0.23 35.60
CA PHE A 135 2.08 -0.30 36.60
C PHE A 135 2.68 -0.14 38.00
N THR A 136 2.00 0.61 38.87
CA THR A 136 2.43 0.89 40.24
C THR A 136 1.29 0.61 41.22
N ASP A 137 1.53 -0.23 42.22
CA ASP A 137 0.57 -0.50 43.30
C ASP A 137 0.59 0.60 44.38
N SER A 138 -0.36 0.57 45.33
CA SER A 138 -0.44 1.58 46.39
C SER A 138 0.71 1.52 47.41
N ALA A 139 1.49 0.43 47.42
CA ALA A 139 2.72 0.30 48.21
C ALA A 139 3.96 0.85 47.48
N GLY A 140 3.81 1.33 46.24
CA GLY A 140 4.89 1.87 45.41
C GLY A 140 5.73 0.81 44.71
N GLN A 141 5.27 -0.45 44.65
CA GLN A 141 5.92 -1.49 43.86
C GLN A 141 5.54 -1.33 42.39
N THR A 142 6.52 -1.49 41.51
CA THR A 142 6.37 -1.29 40.07
C THR A 142 6.73 -2.53 39.27
N ASP A 143 6.01 -2.77 38.18
CA ASP A 143 6.42 -3.72 37.15
C ASP A 143 5.99 -3.17 35.77
N SER A 144 6.73 -3.53 34.71
CA SER A 144 6.56 -2.93 33.37
C SER A 144 6.22 -3.95 32.31
N TYR A 145 5.38 -3.53 31.37
CA TYR A 145 5.02 -4.27 30.17
C TYR A 145 5.60 -3.59 28.94
N THR A 146 6.42 -4.32 28.18
CA THR A 146 6.98 -3.81 26.91
C THR A 146 6.25 -4.46 25.75
N ILE A 147 5.69 -3.61 24.87
CA ILE A 147 4.94 -4.00 23.69
C ILE A 147 5.74 -3.55 22.48
N GLY A 148 6.26 -4.50 21.72
CA GLY A 148 6.85 -4.22 20.41
C GLY A 148 5.74 -4.12 19.36
N THR A 149 5.73 -3.04 18.58
CA THR A 149 4.73 -2.83 17.53
C THR A 149 5.37 -2.80 16.15
N SER A 150 4.71 -3.42 15.17
CA SER A 150 4.98 -3.27 13.75
C SER A 150 3.79 -2.55 13.14
N LEU A 151 3.99 -1.32 12.69
CA LEU A 151 2.98 -0.43 12.14
C LEU A 151 2.93 -0.61 10.62
N VAL A 152 1.72 -0.80 10.08
CA VAL A 152 1.50 -1.09 8.66
C VAL A 152 0.70 0.02 8.00
N ASN A 153 1.30 0.69 7.02
CA ASN A 153 0.66 1.64 6.13
C ASN A 153 0.00 0.91 4.94
N SER A 154 -1.26 0.53 5.14
CA SER A 154 -2.07 -0.22 4.18
C SER A 154 -2.56 0.62 2.99
N SER A 155 -2.74 1.94 3.16
CA SER A 155 -3.04 2.86 2.07
C SER A 155 -1.81 3.08 1.20
N GLY A 156 -0.64 3.17 1.82
CA GLY A 156 0.63 3.35 1.14
C GLY A 156 1.00 2.18 0.26
N GLU A 157 0.69 0.94 0.66
CA GLU A 157 0.77 -0.22 -0.23
C GLU A 157 -0.08 -0.04 -1.51
N LYS A 158 -1.31 0.51 -1.38
CA LYS A 158 -2.19 0.78 -2.52
C LYS A 158 -1.67 1.93 -3.37
N ALA A 159 -1.12 2.98 -2.74
CA ALA A 159 -0.50 4.10 -3.44
C ALA A 159 0.71 3.64 -4.24
N LEU A 160 1.57 2.81 -3.65
CA LEU A 160 2.73 2.21 -4.30
C LEU A 160 2.32 1.33 -5.49
N ALA A 161 1.30 0.48 -5.33
CA ALA A 161 0.78 -0.33 -6.43
C ALA A 161 0.25 0.52 -7.59
N ASN A 162 -0.44 1.63 -7.30
CA ASN A 162 -0.90 2.56 -8.33
C ASN A 162 0.28 3.25 -9.04
N TYR A 163 1.30 3.68 -8.28
CA TYR A 163 2.51 4.27 -8.84
C TYR A 163 3.24 3.29 -9.76
N GLU A 164 3.39 2.02 -9.37
CA GLU A 164 4.06 1.02 -10.20
C GLU A 164 3.35 0.81 -11.54
N ILE A 165 2.02 0.76 -11.52
CA ILE A 165 1.19 0.68 -12.74
C ILE A 165 1.39 1.93 -13.60
N ALA A 166 1.30 3.12 -12.99
CA ALA A 166 1.47 4.38 -13.69
C ALA A 166 2.85 4.50 -14.34
N ALA A 167 3.92 4.21 -13.58
CA ALA A 167 5.29 4.33 -14.04
C ALA A 167 5.60 3.35 -15.18
N TRP A 168 5.17 2.09 -15.06
CA TRP A 168 5.34 1.12 -16.16
C TRP A 168 4.50 1.49 -17.37
N GLY A 169 3.25 1.88 -17.15
CA GLY A 169 2.34 2.32 -18.19
C GLY A 169 2.83 3.58 -18.92
N ALA A 170 3.52 4.50 -18.26
CA ALA A 170 4.12 5.67 -18.89
C ALA A 170 5.08 5.30 -20.03
N GLY A 171 5.90 4.25 -19.83
CA GLY A 171 6.86 3.77 -20.82
C GLY A 171 6.21 3.14 -22.06
N THR A 172 5.01 2.58 -21.94
CA THR A 172 4.26 1.98 -23.07
C THR A 172 3.28 2.97 -23.69
N PHE A 173 2.68 3.84 -22.89
CA PHE A 173 1.65 4.80 -23.30
C PHE A 173 2.14 5.77 -24.39
N ILE A 174 3.43 6.14 -24.37
CA ILE A 174 4.04 6.99 -25.42
C ILE A 174 3.89 6.46 -26.85
N ASN A 175 3.56 5.17 -27.03
CA ASN A 175 3.34 4.57 -28.34
C ASN A 175 1.95 4.87 -28.90
N LEU A 176 1.00 5.22 -28.04
CA LEU A 176 -0.38 5.61 -28.38
C LEU A 176 -1.09 4.55 -29.22
N GLU A 177 -0.96 3.27 -28.82
CA GLU A 177 -1.44 2.14 -29.61
C GLU A 177 -2.95 2.19 -29.82
N SER A 178 -3.72 2.38 -28.75
CA SER A 178 -5.18 2.48 -28.82
C SER A 178 -5.63 3.71 -29.62
N GLU A 179 -4.99 4.87 -29.47
CA GLU A 179 -5.30 6.08 -30.22
C GLU A 179 -4.97 5.91 -31.71
N ARG A 180 -3.86 5.26 -32.05
CA ARG A 180 -3.50 4.94 -33.44
C ARG A 180 -4.51 4.00 -34.08
N GLU A 181 -4.99 2.99 -33.34
CA GLU A 181 -6.02 2.09 -33.84
C GLU A 181 -7.36 2.80 -34.02
N LEU A 182 -7.76 3.65 -33.07
CA LEU A 182 -8.95 4.50 -33.22
C LEU A 182 -8.84 5.38 -34.48
N PHE A 183 -7.71 6.08 -34.65
CA PHE A 183 -7.45 6.90 -35.84
C PHE A 183 -7.60 6.09 -37.14
N LYS A 184 -7.02 4.88 -37.20
CA LYS A 184 -7.13 3.99 -38.37
C LYS A 184 -8.59 3.63 -38.66
N ARG A 185 -9.39 3.36 -37.63
CA ARG A 185 -10.81 3.02 -37.78
C ARG A 185 -11.65 4.21 -38.22
N LEU A 186 -11.49 5.37 -37.58
CA LEU A 186 -12.17 6.61 -37.97
C LEU A 186 -11.85 6.97 -39.43
N LYS A 187 -10.58 6.89 -39.83
CA LYS A 187 -10.15 7.11 -41.21
C LYS A 187 -10.84 6.16 -42.21
N LYS A 188 -11.09 4.90 -41.84
CA LYS A 188 -11.85 3.96 -42.69
C LYS A 188 -13.31 4.39 -42.81
N ILE A 189 -13.95 4.80 -41.70
CA ILE A 189 -15.33 5.30 -41.69
C ILE A 189 -15.47 6.51 -42.61
N LEU A 190 -14.58 7.51 -42.50
CA LEU A 190 -14.63 8.70 -43.35
C LEU A 190 -14.48 8.38 -44.84
N LYS A 191 -13.60 7.44 -45.19
CA LYS A 191 -13.47 6.97 -46.58
C LYS A 191 -14.75 6.31 -47.10
N MET A 192 -15.40 5.48 -46.27
CA MET A 192 -16.69 4.87 -46.64
C MET A 192 -17.80 5.91 -46.82
N LYS A 193 -17.73 7.04 -46.09
CA LYS A 193 -18.63 8.19 -46.25
C LYS A 193 -18.28 9.09 -47.45
N GLY A 194 -17.23 8.78 -48.21
CA GLY A 194 -16.82 9.56 -49.37
C GLY A 194 -16.06 10.85 -49.03
N VAL A 195 -15.54 11.00 -47.80
CA VAL A 195 -14.70 12.15 -47.44
C VAL A 195 -13.39 12.08 -48.26
N PRO A 196 -13.03 13.13 -49.01
CA PRO A 196 -11.80 13.17 -49.79
C PRO A 196 -10.57 12.97 -48.89
N THR A 197 -9.59 12.17 -49.33
CA THR A 197 -8.38 11.88 -48.53
C THR A 197 -7.60 13.15 -48.16
N ALA A 198 -7.63 14.18 -49.01
CA ALA A 198 -7.00 15.48 -48.75
C ALA A 198 -7.61 16.23 -47.54
N ASN A 199 -8.85 15.90 -47.17
CA ASN A 199 -9.55 16.52 -46.04
C ASN A 199 -9.45 15.67 -44.76
N ILE A 200 -8.78 14.52 -44.79
CA ILE A 200 -8.60 13.67 -43.62
C ILE A 200 -7.30 14.08 -42.93
N PRO A 201 -7.31 14.52 -41.66
CA PRO A 201 -6.12 14.91 -40.94
C PRO A 201 -5.12 13.75 -40.80
N VAL A 202 -3.85 14.10 -40.61
CA VAL A 202 -2.75 13.13 -40.44
C VAL A 202 -2.52 12.90 -38.95
N PHE A 203 -2.26 11.64 -38.57
CA PHE A 203 -1.91 11.33 -37.19
C PHE A 203 -0.60 12.05 -36.79
N PRO A 204 -0.56 12.77 -35.66
CA PRO A 204 0.64 13.48 -35.23
C PRO A 204 1.84 12.54 -35.03
N VAL A 205 3.00 12.90 -35.60
CA VAL A 205 4.23 12.09 -35.49
C VAL A 205 5.33 12.77 -34.67
N ASN A 206 5.25 14.09 -34.48
CA ASN A 206 6.23 14.89 -33.73
C ASN A 206 5.58 15.42 -32.44
N LEU A 207 5.30 14.51 -31.53
CA LEU A 207 4.80 14.88 -30.19
C LEU A 207 5.91 15.49 -29.34
N ASN A 208 5.55 16.14 -28.23
CA ASN A 208 6.49 16.82 -27.36
C ASN A 208 7.59 15.86 -26.86
N LEU A 209 8.83 16.10 -27.31
CA LEU A 209 9.97 15.22 -27.01
C LEU A 209 10.40 15.30 -25.54
N THR A 210 10.20 16.45 -24.89
CA THR A 210 10.48 16.62 -23.45
C THR A 210 9.51 15.80 -22.63
N THR A 211 8.20 15.98 -22.84
CA THR A 211 7.16 15.19 -22.15
C THR A 211 7.34 13.69 -22.40
N ARG A 212 7.69 13.30 -23.63
CA ARG A 212 8.02 11.90 -23.95
C ARG A 212 9.21 11.37 -23.15
N ALA A 213 10.27 12.16 -23.04
CA ALA A 213 11.45 11.77 -22.26
C ALA A 213 11.13 11.67 -20.77
N ASP A 214 10.32 12.59 -20.24
CA ASP A 214 9.89 12.58 -18.83
C ASP A 214 9.07 11.33 -18.49
N LEU A 215 8.12 10.94 -19.34
CA LEU A 215 7.35 9.69 -19.18
C LEU A 215 8.24 8.44 -19.21
N ILE A 216 9.26 8.41 -20.09
CA ILE A 216 10.26 7.33 -20.12
C ILE A 216 11.10 7.33 -18.83
N ASN A 217 11.47 8.50 -18.33
CA ASN A 217 12.25 8.63 -17.11
C ASN A 217 11.48 8.12 -15.89
N PHE A 218 10.17 8.39 -15.78
CA PHE A 218 9.33 7.77 -14.74
C PHE A 218 9.36 6.24 -14.81
N SER A 219 9.22 5.67 -16.02
CA SER A 219 9.30 4.22 -16.21
C SER A 219 10.67 3.65 -15.79
N ASN A 220 11.75 4.36 -16.06
CA ASN A 220 13.11 3.93 -15.71
C ASN A 220 13.41 4.09 -14.21
N ALA A 221 12.90 5.15 -13.58
CA ALA A 221 13.08 5.45 -12.15
C ALA A 221 12.13 4.66 -11.24
N ARG A 222 11.25 3.81 -11.80
CA ARG A 222 10.26 3.01 -11.05
C ARG A 222 10.86 2.32 -9.83
N SER A 223 11.91 1.52 -10.02
CA SER A 223 12.52 0.76 -8.92
C SER A 223 13.16 1.64 -7.85
N GLU A 224 13.68 2.82 -8.24
CA GLU A 224 14.25 3.79 -7.30
C GLU A 224 13.17 4.32 -6.36
N VAL A 225 12.06 4.81 -6.91
CA VAL A 225 10.93 5.32 -6.11
C VAL A 225 10.31 4.23 -5.25
N VAL A 226 10.17 3.00 -5.76
CA VAL A 226 9.67 1.87 -4.96
C VAL A 226 10.57 1.61 -3.76
N ASN A 227 11.88 1.54 -3.98
CA ASN A 227 12.83 1.33 -2.87
C ASN A 227 12.82 2.50 -1.90
N SER A 228 12.76 3.75 -2.38
CA SER A 228 12.68 4.94 -1.54
C SER A 228 11.43 4.99 -0.66
N TYR A 229 10.32 4.39 -1.10
CA TYR A 229 9.14 4.28 -0.24
C TYR A 229 9.30 3.17 0.80
N LEU A 230 9.81 2.00 0.39
CA LEU A 230 10.03 0.85 1.27
C LEU A 230 11.10 1.09 2.34
N ASP A 231 12.07 1.97 2.08
CA ASP A 231 13.08 2.40 3.06
C ASP A 231 12.69 3.67 3.83
N SER A 232 11.45 4.16 3.64
CA SER A 232 10.90 5.36 4.28
C SER A 232 11.65 6.67 3.95
N THR A 233 12.38 6.73 2.83
CA THR A 233 12.98 7.97 2.31
C THR A 233 11.94 8.92 1.72
N ILE A 234 10.87 8.39 1.12
CA ILE A 234 9.70 9.17 0.66
C ILE A 234 8.42 8.66 1.32
N THR A 235 7.48 9.56 1.47
CA THR A 235 6.16 9.31 2.08
C THR A 235 5.14 8.77 1.07
N GLU A 236 4.06 8.18 1.57
CA GLU A 236 2.89 7.84 0.76
C GLU A 236 2.36 9.06 -0.02
N THR A 237 2.30 10.23 0.62
CA THR A 237 1.90 11.48 -0.04
C THR A 237 2.77 11.79 -1.26
N GLU A 238 4.08 11.61 -1.17
CA GLU A 238 5.00 11.82 -2.30
C GLU A 238 4.83 10.76 -3.40
N VAL A 239 4.54 9.51 -3.04
CA VAL A 239 4.22 8.44 -4.01
C VAL A 239 2.94 8.75 -4.78
N ARG A 240 1.89 9.23 -4.08
CA ARG A 240 0.64 9.68 -4.71
C ARG A 240 0.90 10.85 -5.67
N ALA A 241 1.66 11.85 -5.24
CA ALA A 241 2.02 13.00 -6.09
C ALA A 241 2.76 12.58 -7.37
N LYS A 242 3.72 11.64 -7.28
CA LYS A 242 4.41 11.10 -8.47
C LYS A 242 3.45 10.37 -9.42
N THR A 243 2.43 9.70 -8.90
CA THR A 243 1.39 9.07 -9.73
C THR A 243 0.59 10.13 -10.47
N ASP A 244 0.17 11.19 -9.78
CA ASP A 244 -0.57 12.30 -10.38
C ASP A 244 0.25 13.04 -11.46
N ASP A 245 1.54 13.25 -11.22
CA ASP A 245 2.47 13.83 -12.20
C ASP A 245 2.52 13.00 -13.50
N ILE A 246 2.59 11.66 -13.39
CA ILE A 246 2.58 10.76 -14.54
C ILE A 246 1.27 10.88 -15.32
N LEU A 247 0.12 10.89 -14.63
CA LEU A 247 -1.19 11.00 -15.26
C LEU A 247 -1.36 12.36 -15.96
N ALA A 248 -0.95 13.45 -15.31
CA ALA A 248 -1.00 14.79 -15.88
C ALA A 248 -0.11 14.92 -17.13
N LEU A 249 1.15 14.49 -17.05
CA LEU A 249 2.06 14.48 -18.19
C LEU A 249 1.57 13.60 -19.33
N SER A 250 0.94 12.47 -19.00
CA SER A 250 0.32 11.60 -20.01
C SER A 250 -0.84 12.30 -20.72
N GLY A 251 -1.68 13.03 -19.98
CA GLY A 251 -2.76 13.87 -20.52
C GLY A 251 -2.22 14.96 -21.44
N ASP A 252 -1.17 15.66 -21.03
CA ASP A 252 -0.53 16.70 -21.84
C ASP A 252 0.09 16.12 -23.13
N PHE A 253 0.71 14.94 -23.04
CA PHE A 253 1.35 14.27 -24.17
C PHE A 253 0.38 13.96 -25.32
N VAL A 254 -0.88 13.68 -24.99
CA VAL A 254 -1.91 13.26 -25.95
C VAL A 254 -2.77 14.38 -26.51
N ILE A 255 -2.66 15.61 -26.00
CA ILE A 255 -3.44 16.77 -26.49
C ILE A 255 -3.42 16.89 -28.02
N PRO A 256 -2.26 16.86 -28.72
CA PRO A 256 -2.24 17.00 -30.18
C PRO A 256 -2.97 15.85 -30.90
N VAL A 257 -2.98 14.66 -30.30
CA VAL A 257 -3.68 13.48 -30.85
C VAL A 257 -5.17 13.61 -30.63
N ASN A 258 -5.59 14.09 -29.47
CA ASN A 258 -7.00 14.31 -29.14
C ASN A 258 -7.65 15.30 -30.11
N SER A 259 -6.98 16.41 -30.42
CA SER A 259 -7.48 17.37 -31.41
C SER A 259 -7.70 16.74 -32.79
N VAL A 260 -6.82 15.83 -33.22
CA VAL A 260 -6.98 15.10 -34.50
C VAL A 260 -8.12 14.09 -34.43
N LEU A 261 -8.28 13.38 -33.31
CA LEU A 261 -9.38 12.43 -33.12
C LEU A 261 -10.73 13.14 -33.10
N GLU A 262 -10.84 14.28 -32.42
CA GLU A 262 -12.03 15.13 -32.39
C GLU A 262 -12.39 15.65 -33.78
N GLU A 263 -11.41 16.10 -34.56
CA GLU A 263 -11.63 16.52 -35.96
C GLU A 263 -12.17 15.37 -36.81
N LEU A 264 -11.62 14.16 -36.65
CA LEU A 264 -12.12 12.97 -37.35
C LEU A 264 -13.55 12.60 -36.96
N VAL A 265 -13.90 12.71 -35.69
CA VAL A 265 -15.26 12.46 -35.19
C VAL A 265 -16.24 13.50 -35.75
N SER A 266 -15.85 14.77 -35.78
CA SER A 266 -16.64 15.86 -36.39
C SER A 266 -16.90 15.61 -37.89
N LEU A 267 -15.85 15.21 -38.63
CA LEU A 267 -15.97 14.82 -40.04
C LEU A 267 -16.84 13.58 -40.25
N ALA A 268 -17.00 12.73 -39.22
CA ALA A 268 -17.88 11.58 -39.27
C ALA A 268 -19.37 11.97 -39.12
N SER A 269 -19.69 13.24 -38.83
CA SER A 269 -21.05 13.81 -38.84
C SER A 269 -22.09 12.93 -38.12
N GLY A 270 -21.82 12.61 -36.85
CA GLY A 270 -22.73 11.84 -35.99
C GLY A 270 -22.72 10.32 -36.21
N THR A 271 -21.90 9.79 -37.12
CA THR A 271 -21.71 8.34 -37.25
C THR A 271 -20.91 7.74 -36.09
N VAL A 272 -20.09 8.56 -35.44
CA VAL A 272 -19.35 8.21 -34.23
C VAL A 272 -19.75 9.24 -33.16
N PRO A 273 -20.06 8.81 -31.93
CA PRO A 273 -20.36 9.74 -30.84
C PRO A 273 -19.14 10.59 -30.49
N GLU A 274 -19.39 11.74 -29.87
CA GLU A 274 -18.32 12.57 -29.32
C GLU A 274 -17.54 11.78 -28.26
N LEU A 275 -16.22 11.91 -28.31
CA LEU A 275 -15.32 11.18 -27.43
C LEU A 275 -14.88 12.11 -26.29
N PRO A 276 -15.19 11.79 -25.02
CA PRO A 276 -14.65 12.54 -23.88
C PRO A 276 -13.15 12.24 -23.68
N LEU A 277 -12.28 12.84 -24.48
CA LEU A 277 -10.83 12.63 -24.45
C LEU A 277 -10.14 13.57 -23.43
N GLY A 278 -8.86 13.31 -23.15
CA GLY A 278 -8.00 14.19 -22.36
C GLY A 278 -7.77 13.77 -20.91
N VAL A 279 -8.60 12.87 -20.36
CA VAL A 279 -8.35 12.24 -19.06
C VAL A 279 -7.62 10.92 -19.28
N VAL A 280 -6.41 10.80 -18.74
CA VAL A 280 -5.67 9.52 -18.68
C VAL A 280 -5.91 8.89 -17.31
N SER A 281 -6.27 7.62 -17.31
CA SER A 281 -6.56 6.84 -16.10
C SER A 281 -5.69 5.60 -16.03
N LEU A 282 -5.50 5.10 -14.80
CA LEU A 282 -4.90 3.78 -14.58
C LEU A 282 -5.83 2.69 -15.12
N ASP A 283 -5.25 1.75 -15.86
CA ASP A 283 -5.89 0.50 -16.24
C ASP A 283 -5.22 -0.66 -15.52
N LYS A 284 -5.89 -1.21 -14.51
CA LYS A 284 -5.30 -2.28 -13.69
C LYS A 284 -5.40 -3.68 -14.32
N GLU A 285 -6.19 -3.84 -15.39
CA GLU A 285 -6.68 -5.17 -15.80
C GLU A 285 -6.51 -5.46 -17.30
N SER A 286 -6.58 -4.46 -18.18
CA SER A 286 -6.52 -4.69 -19.63
C SER A 286 -5.10 -4.82 -20.19
N GLY A 287 -4.08 -4.70 -19.32
CA GLY A 287 -2.67 -4.80 -19.66
C GLY A 287 -2.09 -3.57 -20.36
N LEU A 288 -2.89 -2.51 -20.54
CA LEU A 288 -2.42 -1.23 -21.09
C LEU A 288 -1.76 -0.37 -20.01
N LEU A 289 -2.16 -0.56 -18.75
CA LEU A 289 -1.70 0.15 -17.54
C LEU A 289 -2.08 1.64 -17.48
N LEU A 290 -2.05 2.35 -18.61
CA LEU A 290 -2.60 3.70 -18.79
C LEU A 290 -3.51 3.75 -20.01
N SER A 291 -4.64 4.45 -19.90
CA SER A 291 -5.59 4.60 -20.99
C SER A 291 -6.38 5.91 -20.90
N GLN A 292 -6.73 6.50 -22.05
CA GLN A 292 -7.75 7.56 -22.13
C GLN A 292 -9.19 7.02 -22.22
N PHE A 293 -9.32 5.72 -22.47
CA PHE A 293 -10.59 5.07 -22.79
C PHE A 293 -11.06 4.17 -21.66
N ILE A 294 -10.17 3.36 -21.08
CA ILE A 294 -10.43 2.55 -19.89
C ILE A 294 -10.17 3.41 -18.65
N GLY A 295 -11.05 3.31 -17.65
CA GLY A 295 -11.00 4.14 -16.44
C GLY A 295 -11.70 5.49 -16.59
N ASN A 296 -12.01 5.91 -17.83
CA ASN A 296 -12.75 7.14 -18.09
C ASN A 296 -14.24 6.98 -17.75
N ALA A 297 -14.66 7.58 -16.62
CA ALA A 297 -16.00 7.46 -16.07
C ALA A 297 -17.13 7.96 -17.01
N GLN A 298 -16.80 8.75 -18.03
CA GLN A 298 -17.79 9.18 -19.03
C GLN A 298 -18.04 8.10 -20.10
N MET A 299 -17.08 7.20 -20.32
CA MET A 299 -17.18 6.14 -21.33
C MET A 299 -17.69 4.81 -20.79
N GLY A 300 -17.55 4.56 -19.49
CA GLY A 300 -17.89 3.27 -18.90
C GLY A 300 -17.62 3.18 -17.40
N ALA A 301 -17.67 1.96 -16.89
CA ALA A 301 -17.37 1.65 -15.49
C ALA A 301 -16.78 0.24 -15.35
N TYR A 302 -16.08 0.00 -14.25
CA TYR A 302 -15.69 -1.35 -13.84
C TYR A 302 -16.89 -2.09 -13.25
N SER A 303 -17.06 -3.35 -13.66
CA SER A 303 -18.00 -4.28 -13.02
C SER A 303 -17.49 -4.73 -11.65
N THR A 304 -18.32 -5.44 -10.90
CA THR A 304 -17.94 -6.07 -9.61
C THR A 304 -16.81 -7.09 -9.74
N GLU A 305 -16.56 -7.59 -10.95
CA GLU A 305 -15.46 -8.50 -11.27
C GLU A 305 -14.24 -7.76 -11.84
N TRP A 306 -14.17 -6.43 -11.66
CA TRP A 306 -13.09 -5.57 -12.16
C TRP A 306 -12.89 -5.58 -13.68
N VAL A 307 -13.88 -6.03 -14.43
CA VAL A 307 -13.87 -5.95 -15.90
C VAL A 307 -14.43 -4.59 -16.33
N TRP A 308 -13.66 -3.83 -17.11
CA TRP A 308 -14.11 -2.58 -17.70
C TRP A 308 -15.22 -2.82 -18.73
N THR A 309 -16.35 -2.13 -18.57
CA THR A 309 -17.49 -2.20 -19.48
C THR A 309 -17.80 -0.81 -20.02
N PHE A 310 -17.75 -0.65 -21.34
CA PHE A 310 -18.18 0.57 -22.01
C PHE A 310 -19.71 0.69 -21.97
N ASN A 311 -20.19 1.92 -21.79
CA ASN A 311 -21.61 2.22 -21.93
C ASN A 311 -22.06 1.98 -23.38
N ASN A 312 -23.37 1.85 -23.61
CA ASN A 312 -23.94 1.50 -24.93
C ASN A 312 -23.42 2.40 -26.07
N GLU A 313 -23.21 3.69 -25.80
CA GLU A 313 -22.68 4.65 -26.77
C GLU A 313 -21.24 4.34 -27.22
N TYR A 314 -20.42 3.79 -26.33
CA TYR A 314 -18.99 3.57 -26.54
C TYR A 314 -18.61 2.10 -26.68
N GLN A 315 -19.57 1.18 -26.83
CA GLN A 315 -19.28 -0.26 -26.95
C GLN A 315 -18.29 -0.61 -28.08
N PHE A 316 -18.25 0.19 -29.15
CA PHE A 316 -17.30 0.00 -30.24
C PHE A 316 -15.83 0.14 -29.80
N MET A 317 -15.57 0.81 -28.68
CA MET A 317 -14.24 1.00 -28.09
C MET A 317 -13.68 -0.29 -27.48
N ALA A 318 -14.51 -1.28 -27.13
CA ALA A 318 -14.04 -2.54 -26.55
C ALA A 318 -13.01 -3.25 -27.45
N GLN A 319 -13.18 -3.16 -28.78
CA GLN A 319 -12.26 -3.76 -29.74
C GLN A 319 -10.93 -2.99 -29.91
N LEU A 320 -10.78 -1.82 -29.28
CA LEU A 320 -9.59 -0.96 -29.33
C LEU A 320 -8.70 -1.10 -28.09
N THR A 321 -9.28 -1.54 -26.97
CA THR A 321 -8.64 -1.50 -25.66
C THR A 321 -8.45 -2.87 -25.04
N GLN A 322 -9.13 -3.90 -25.56
CA GLN A 322 -8.90 -5.27 -25.14
C GLN A 322 -7.79 -5.87 -26.02
N SER A 323 -6.72 -6.37 -25.39
CA SER A 323 -5.80 -7.28 -26.07
C SER A 323 -6.62 -8.45 -26.64
N SER A 324 -6.22 -8.99 -27.79
CA SER A 324 -6.95 -9.99 -28.58
C SER A 324 -7.13 -11.37 -27.90
N ALA A 325 -7.12 -11.43 -26.57
CA ALA A 325 -7.31 -12.62 -25.75
C ALA A 325 -8.68 -12.64 -25.06
N SER A 326 -9.76 -12.49 -25.82
CA SER A 326 -11.05 -13.17 -25.55
C SER A 326 -12.10 -12.75 -26.58
N CYS A 327 -11.99 -13.30 -27.79
CA CYS A 327 -13.22 -13.67 -28.49
C CYS A 327 -13.90 -14.77 -27.67
N GLN A 328 -14.63 -14.42 -26.60
CA GLN A 328 -15.80 -15.20 -26.25
C GLN A 328 -16.92 -14.71 -27.17
N ALA A 329 -17.27 -15.58 -28.11
CA ALA A 329 -18.43 -15.40 -28.93
C ALA A 329 -19.63 -15.12 -28.02
N ALA A 330 -20.30 -13.99 -28.25
CA ALA A 330 -21.64 -13.78 -27.73
C ALA A 330 -22.53 -14.90 -28.29
N GLU A 331 -23.23 -15.60 -27.38
CA GLU A 331 -24.43 -16.37 -27.72
C GLU A 331 -25.56 -15.43 -28.16
#